data_AF-A0A349WCM7-F1
#
_entry.id   AF-A0A349WCM7-F1
#
_cell.length_a   1.000
_cell.length_b   1.000
_cell.length_c   1.000
_cell.angle_alpha   90.00
_cell.angle_beta   90.00
_cell.angle_gamma   90.00
#
_symmetry.space_group_name_H-M   'P 1'
#
loop_
_entity.id
_entity.type
_entity.pdbx_description
1 polymer ?
#
loop_
_entity_poly.entity_id
_entity_poly.type
_entity_poly.pdbx_seq_one_letter_code
_entity_poly.pdbx_strand_id
1 'polypeptide(L)' 'PESSEERAAAEQLNQQLVARALRLGGTCTGEHGVGIHKMGFLLDEAGQGTVDMMRAIKQALDPKNILNPGKIFAL' A
#
# COMPACT_ATOMS: atom_id res chain seq x y z
N PRO A 1 2.55 -19.97 -0.82
CA PRO A 1 2.08 -21.22 -0.16
C PRO A 1 0.94 -21.86 -0.96
N GLU A 2 0.92 -23.18 -1.12
CA GLU A 2 -0.21 -23.87 -1.76
C GLU A 2 -1.36 -24.11 -0.76
N SER A 3 -1.08 -24.08 0.54
CA SER A 3 -2.09 -24.13 1.60
C SER A 3 -2.75 -22.77 1.82
N SER A 4 -4.08 -22.75 1.89
CA SER A 4 -4.86 -21.56 2.25
C SER A 4 -4.59 -21.09 3.68
N GLU A 5 -4.34 -22.02 4.61
CA GLU A 5 -4.03 -21.70 6.01
C GLU A 5 -2.67 -21.00 6.12
N GLU A 6 -1.67 -21.48 5.40
CA GLU A 6 -0.35 -20.83 5.35
C GLU A 6 -0.42 -19.44 4.72
N ARG A 7 -1.25 -19.25 3.68
CA ARG A 7 -1.49 -17.92 3.08
C ARG A 7 -2.11 -16.96 4.09
N ALA A 8 -3.15 -17.40 4.82
CA ALA A 8 -3.80 -16.58 5.83
C ALA A 8 -2.84 -16.22 6.98
N ALA A 9 -2.06 -17.19 7.45
CA ALA A 9 -1.06 -16.97 8.50
C ALA A 9 0.04 -15.98 8.04
N ALA A 10 0.51 -16.10 6.81
CA ALA A 10 1.48 -15.17 6.23
C ALA A 10 0.92 -13.74 6.12
N GLU A 11 -0.34 -13.59 5.70
CA GLU A 11 -0.99 -12.28 5.61
C GLU A 11 -1.16 -11.63 6.98
N GLN A 12 -1.60 -12.41 7.97
CA GLN A 12 -1.73 -11.93 9.36
C GLN A 12 -0.37 -11.50 9.92
N LEU A 13 0.68 -12.29 9.68
CA LEU A 13 2.05 -11.96 10.10
C LEU A 13 2.53 -10.67 9.43
N ASN A 14 2.27 -10.51 8.13
CA ASN A 14 2.63 -9.32 7.37
C ASN A 14 1.97 -8.06 7.94
N GLN A 15 0.67 -8.12 8.24
CA GLN A 15 -0.05 -7.00 8.88
C GLN A 15 0.55 -6.62 10.24
N GLN A 16 0.87 -7.62 11.09
CA GLN A 16 1.47 -7.36 12.40
C GLN A 16 2.87 -6.76 12.28
N LEU A 17 3.67 -7.26 11.32
CA LEU A 17 5.03 -6.77 11.08
C LEU A 17 5.02 -5.32 10.61
N VAL A 18 4.20 -5.00 9.61
CA VAL A 18 4.07 -3.63 9.09
C VAL A 18 3.57 -2.68 10.16
N ALA A 19 2.50 -3.05 10.89
CA ALA A 19 1.97 -2.23 11.97
C ALA A 19 3.03 -1.98 13.06
N ARG A 20 3.86 -2.97 13.38
CA ARG A 20 4.98 -2.80 14.33
C ARG A 20 6.05 -1.86 13.78
N ALA A 21 6.43 -2.00 12.51
CA ALA A 21 7.40 -1.12 11.87
C ALA A 21 6.94 0.34 11.92
N LEU A 22 5.68 0.61 11.54
CA LEU A 22 5.10 1.96 11.57
C LEU A 22 5.07 2.55 13.00
N ARG A 23 4.70 1.76 14.02
CA ARG A 23 4.74 2.22 15.43
C ARG A 23 6.14 2.61 15.91
N LEU A 24 7.19 2.07 15.29
CA LEU A 24 8.58 2.37 15.60
C LEU A 24 9.16 3.47 14.70
N GLY A 25 8.33 4.16 13.91
CA GLY A 25 8.77 5.20 12.97
C GLY A 25 9.43 4.65 11.71
N GLY A 26 9.28 3.35 11.43
CA GLY A 26 9.67 2.74 10.17
C GLY A 26 8.64 2.97 9.07
N THR A 27 8.76 2.19 7.98
CA THR A 27 7.92 2.30 6.77
C THR A 27 7.28 0.96 6.41
N CYS A 28 6.16 0.98 5.69
CA CYS A 28 5.46 -0.20 5.20
C CYS A 28 6.25 -0.93 4.09
N THR A 29 7.26 -0.30 3.50
CA THR A 29 8.09 -0.90 2.44
C THR A 29 9.58 -0.65 2.64
N GLY A 30 10.41 -1.68 2.45
CA GLY A 30 11.86 -1.52 2.36
C GLY A 30 12.33 -1.12 0.96
N GLU A 31 12.04 -1.96 -0.04
CA GLU A 31 12.59 -1.81 -1.40
C GLU A 31 11.57 -2.02 -2.54
N HIS A 32 10.58 -2.90 -2.36
CA HIS A 32 9.68 -3.36 -3.42
C HIS A 32 8.46 -2.45 -3.71
N GLY A 33 8.30 -1.36 -2.95
CA GLY A 33 7.21 -0.41 -3.10
C GLY A 33 5.84 -0.92 -2.61
N VAL A 34 4.78 -0.18 -2.97
CA VAL A 34 3.41 -0.40 -2.46
C VAL A 34 2.64 -1.44 -3.28
N GLY A 35 2.68 -1.30 -4.62
CA GLY A 35 1.93 -2.16 -5.53
C GLY A 35 0.43 -2.19 -5.20
N ILE A 36 -0.16 -3.40 -5.18
CA ILE A 36 -1.56 -3.60 -4.76
C ILE A 36 -1.63 -3.98 -3.27
N HIS A 37 -0.72 -4.84 -2.82
CA HIS A 37 -0.84 -5.50 -1.52
C HIS A 37 -0.65 -4.55 -0.34
N LYS A 38 0.05 -3.43 -0.51
CA LYS A 38 0.36 -2.50 0.59
C LYS A 38 -0.43 -1.18 0.53
N MET A 39 -1.45 -1.08 -0.32
CA MET A 39 -2.24 0.16 -0.46
C MET A 39 -2.86 0.62 0.86
N GLY A 40 -3.36 -0.33 1.67
CA GLY A 40 -3.88 -0.02 3.02
C GLY A 40 -2.80 0.52 3.95
N PHE A 41 -1.63 -0.12 3.98
CA PHE A 41 -0.51 0.33 4.82
C PHE A 41 0.06 1.68 4.40
N LEU A 42 0.02 2.03 3.11
CA LEU A 42 0.40 3.36 2.64
C LEU A 42 -0.51 4.43 3.26
N LEU A 43 -1.81 4.15 3.39
CA LEU A 43 -2.74 5.07 4.03
C LEU A 43 -2.42 5.24 5.52
N ASP A 44 -2.07 4.14 6.21
CA ASP A 44 -1.65 4.19 7.61
C ASP A 44 -0.35 4.97 7.82
N GLU A 45 0.61 4.83 6.90
CA GLU A 45 1.92 5.50 6.96
C GLU A 45 1.85 6.98 6.56
N ALA A 46 1.26 7.29 5.41
CA ALA A 46 1.30 8.61 4.80
C ALA A 46 0.09 9.48 5.17
N GLY A 47 -1.00 8.87 5.63
CA GLY A 47 -2.25 9.55 5.94
C GLY A 47 -3.06 9.95 4.70
N GLN A 48 -4.35 10.20 4.91
CA GLN A 48 -5.31 10.47 3.85
C GLN A 48 -4.91 11.68 2.98
N GLY A 49 -4.51 12.80 3.59
CA GLY A 49 -4.16 14.02 2.85
C GLY A 49 -2.99 13.83 1.88
N THR A 50 -1.98 13.07 2.28
CA THR A 50 -0.84 12.74 1.41
C THR A 50 -1.26 11.86 0.25
N VAL A 51 -2.08 10.84 0.50
CA VAL A 51 -2.60 9.95 -0.55
C VAL A 51 -3.51 10.73 -1.51
N ASP A 52 -4.31 11.68 -1.03
CA ASP A 52 -5.14 12.54 -1.90
C ASP A 52 -4.29 13.45 -2.78
N MET A 53 -3.19 13.99 -2.27
CA MET A 53 -2.22 14.72 -3.09
C MET A 53 -1.64 13.81 -4.19
N MET A 54 -1.28 12.57 -3.87
CA MET A 54 -0.78 11.62 -4.88
C MET A 54 -1.84 11.31 -5.95
N ARG A 55 -3.11 11.15 -5.55
CA ARG A 55 -4.24 10.98 -6.49
C ARG A 55 -4.40 12.20 -7.40
N ALA A 56 -4.30 13.40 -6.85
CA ALA A 56 -4.40 14.64 -7.63
C ALA A 56 -3.28 14.75 -8.67
N ILE A 57 -2.03 14.42 -8.30
CA ILE A 57 -0.90 14.38 -9.23
C ILE A 57 -1.15 13.33 -10.33
N LYS A 58 -1.59 12.13 -9.94
CA LYS A 58 -1.91 11.06 -10.89
C LYS A 58 -2.99 11.48 -11.87
N GLN A 59 -4.07 12.10 -11.40
CA GLN A 59 -5.17 12.57 -12.25
C GLN A 59 -4.74 13.70 -13.21
N ALA A 60 -3.83 14.57 -12.77
CA ALA A 60 -3.28 15.62 -13.62
C ALA A 60 -2.40 15.06 -14.76
N LEU A 61 -1.63 14.00 -14.47
CA LEU A 61 -0.71 13.38 -15.43
C LEU A 61 -1.36 12.30 -16.31
N ASP A 62 -2.37 11.62 -15.79
CA ASP A 62 -3.09 10.53 -16.47
C ASP A 62 -4.60 10.71 -16.31
N PRO A 63 -5.20 11.71 -17.00
CA PRO A 63 -6.61 12.05 -16.84
C PRO A 63 -7.57 10.95 -17.32
N LYS A 64 -7.08 10.00 -18.13
CA LYS A 64 -7.85 8.84 -18.62
C LYS A 64 -7.65 7.59 -17.76
N ASN A 65 -6.82 7.66 -16.72
CA ASN A 65 -6.49 6.54 -15.83
C ASN A 65 -6.04 5.27 -16.57
N ILE A 66 -5.18 5.40 -17.60
CA ILE A 66 -4.70 4.26 -18.40
C ILE A 66 -3.32 3.75 -17.95
N LEU A 67 -2.57 4.53 -17.19
CA LEU A 67 -1.25 4.16 -16.72
C LEU A 67 -1.36 3.35 -15.41
N ASN A 68 -1.55 2.04 -15.56
CA ASN A 68 -1.52 1.04 -14.49
C ASN A 68 -2.55 1.29 -13.36
N PRO A 69 -3.86 1.29 -13.70
CA PRO A 69 -4.92 1.61 -12.74
C PRO A 69 -4.95 0.64 -11.55
N GLY A 70 -5.34 1.15 -10.37
CA GLY A 70 -5.51 0.36 -9.16
C GLY A 70 -4.22 -0.04 -8.44
N LYS A 71 -3.10 0.62 -8.76
CA LYS A 71 -1.80 0.39 -8.11
C LYS A 71 -1.45 1.60 -7.25
N ILE A 72 -0.83 1.34 -6.09
CA ILE A 72 -0.45 2.33 -5.06
C ILE A 72 -1.68 2.93 -4.35
N PHE A 73 -2.70 3.35 -5.09
CA PHE A 73 -4.01 3.80 -4.60
C PHE A 73 -5.06 3.61 -5.71
N ALA A 74 -6.34 3.55 -5.31
CA ALA A 74 -7.44 3.70 -6.25
C ALA A 74 -7.72 5.20 -6.48
N LEU A 75 -8.02 5.57 -7.74
CA LEU A 75 -8.51 6.89 -8.12
C LEU A 75 -10.04 6.93 -8.03
#